data_AF-A0A8T4J2V9-F1
#
_entry.id   AF-A0A8T4J2V9-F1
#
_cell.length_a   1.000
_cell.length_b   1.000
_cell.length_c   1.000
_cell.angle_alpha   90.00
_cell.angle_beta   90.00
_cell.angle_gamma   90.00
#
_symmetry.space_group_name_H-M   'P 1'
#
loop_
_entity.id
_entity.type
_entity.pdbx_description
1 polymer ?
#
loop_
_entity_poly.entity_id
_entity_poly.type
_entity_poly.pdbx_seq_one_letter_code
_entity_poly.pdbx_strand_id
1 'polypeptide(L)'
;PTTGLDPRSRHNMWNIIRELVAGGVTVFLTTQYLEEADELADRIAVLSDGRIAAEGSAEELKRLIPGGHVRLRFTDPADYRSA
;
A
#
# COMPACT_ATOMS: atom_id res chain seq x y z
N PRO A 1 -8.82 -7.76 0.40
CA PRO A 1 -9.22 -8.78 1.40
C PRO A 1 -9.79 -8.24 2.74
N THR A 2 -9.74 -6.93 3.00
CA THR A 2 -10.18 -6.30 4.26
C THR A 2 -11.46 -5.47 4.13
N THR A 3 -12.14 -5.57 2.98
CA THR A 3 -13.37 -4.84 2.71
C THR A 3 -14.41 -5.15 3.79
N GLY A 4 -14.95 -4.12 4.43
CA GLY A 4 -15.94 -4.26 5.50
C GLY A 4 -15.37 -4.36 6.92
N LEU A 5 -14.04 -4.41 7.08
CA LEU A 5 -13.40 -4.28 8.39
C LEU A 5 -13.35 -2.81 8.83
N ASP A 6 -13.56 -2.59 10.12
CA ASP A 6 -13.25 -1.30 10.74
C ASP A 6 -11.74 -1.00 10.65
N PRO A 7 -11.34 0.28 10.76
CA PRO A 7 -9.93 0.67 10.58
C PRO A 7 -8.93 -0.09 11.47
N ARG A 8 -9.30 -0.40 12.72
CA ARG A 8 -8.40 -1.10 13.64
C ARG A 8 -8.25 -2.57 13.25
N SER A 9 -9.35 -3.25 12.91
CA SER A 9 -9.29 -4.65 12.46
C SER A 9 -8.51 -4.78 11.14
N ARG A 10 -8.62 -3.79 10.24
CA ARG A 10 -7.80 -3.73 9.03
C ARG A 10 -6.31 -3.65 9.36
N HIS A 11 -5.91 -2.76 10.25
CA HIS A 11 -4.51 -2.62 10.66
C HIS A 11 -3.96 -3.90 11.30
N ASN A 12 -4.77 -4.60 12.10
CA ASN A 12 -4.41 -5.91 12.63
C ASN A 12 -4.19 -6.95 11.52
N MET A 13 -5.06 -6.98 10.50
CA MET A 13 -4.89 -7.87 9.33
C MET A 13 -3.56 -7.57 8.60
N TRP A 14 -3.21 -6.30 8.45
CA TRP A 14 -1.96 -5.89 7.81
C TRP A 14 -0.73 -6.38 8.57
N ASN A 15 -0.76 -6.30 9.92
CA ASN A 15 0.33 -6.82 10.74
C ASN A 15 0.49 -8.34 10.58
N ILE A 16 -0.61 -9.09 10.52
CA ILE A 16 -0.57 -10.54 10.27
C ILE A 16 0.06 -10.83 8.90
N ILE A 17 -0.30 -10.08 7.85
CA ILE A 17 0.29 -10.25 6.52
C ILE A 17 1.80 -9.99 6.55
N ARG A 18 2.23 -8.93 7.24
CA ARG A 18 3.65 -8.60 7.41
C ARG A 18 4.43 -9.69 8.15
N GLU A 19 3.84 -10.26 9.21
CA GLU A 19 4.44 -11.37 9.96
C GLU A 19 4.61 -12.61 9.08
N LEU A 20 3.63 -12.94 8.24
CA LEU A 20 3.72 -14.05 7.29
C LEU A 20 4.86 -13.85 6.28
N VAL A 21 4.93 -12.65 5.68
CA VAL A 21 6.00 -12.29 4.73
C VAL A 21 7.37 -12.36 5.41
N ALA A 22 7.50 -11.82 6.63
CA ALA A 22 8.72 -11.89 7.43
C ALA A 22 9.12 -13.35 7.77
N GLY A 23 8.14 -14.25 7.89
CA GLY A 23 8.33 -15.69 8.03
C GLY A 23 8.72 -16.42 6.74
N GLY A 24 8.90 -15.71 5.61
CA GLY A 24 9.27 -16.28 4.31
C GLY A 24 8.09 -16.74 3.46
N VAL A 25 6.85 -16.44 3.86
CA VAL A 25 5.66 -16.78 3.07
C VAL A 25 5.49 -15.78 1.93
N THR A 26 5.36 -16.28 0.70
CA THR A 26 4.93 -15.45 -0.43
C THR A 26 3.42 -15.23 -0.37
N VAL A 27 3.00 -13.97 -0.31
CA VAL A 27 1.58 -13.59 -0.24
C VAL A 27 1.13 -13.00 -1.56
N PHE A 28 0.06 -13.54 -2.13
CA PHE A 28 -0.67 -12.92 -3.24
C PHE A 28 -1.99 -12.38 -2.71
N LEU A 29 -2.20 -11.07 -2.80
CA LEU A 29 -3.41 -10.42 -2.31
C LEU A 29 -4.08 -9.61 -3.41
N THR A 30 -5.41 -9.56 -3.35
CA THR A 30 -6.21 -8.64 -4.17
C THR A 30 -6.85 -7.61 -3.26
N THR A 31 -6.75 -6.36 -3.66
CA THR A 31 -7.36 -5.23 -2.96
C THR A 31 -7.87 -4.20 -3.95
N GLN A 32 -8.91 -3.50 -3.55
CA GLN A 32 -9.43 -2.31 -4.22
C GLN A 32 -8.96 -1.02 -3.53
N TYR A 33 -8.25 -1.12 -2.41
CA TYR A 33 -7.70 0.01 -1.67
C TYR A 33 -6.23 0.20 -2.04
N LEU A 34 -5.91 1.33 -2.67
CA LEU A 34 -4.54 1.64 -3.06
C LEU A 34 -3.59 1.69 -1.87
N GLU A 35 -4.05 2.17 -0.71
CA GLU A 35 -3.29 2.20 0.55
C GLU A 35 -2.81 0.80 0.96
N GLU A 36 -3.63 -0.25 0.76
CA GLU A 36 -3.22 -1.62 1.09
C GLU A 36 -2.14 -2.14 0.17
N ALA A 37 -2.26 -1.85 -1.13
CA ALA A 37 -1.25 -2.24 -2.10
C ALA A 37 0.07 -1.52 -1.79
N ASP A 38 0.01 -0.24 -1.42
CA ASP A 38 1.16 0.58 -1.03
C ASP A 38 1.86 0.07 0.24
N GLU A 39 1.09 -0.35 1.25
CA GLU A 39 1.59 -0.71 2.58
C GLU A 39 2.04 -2.18 2.72
N LEU A 40 1.60 -3.06 1.83
CA LEU A 40 1.78 -4.52 1.98
C LEU A 40 2.50 -5.20 0.81
N ALA A 41 2.52 -4.61 -0.38
CA ALA A 41 3.01 -5.30 -1.56
C ALA A 41 4.38 -4.77 -2.02
N ASP A 42 5.34 -5.68 -2.18
CA ASP A 42 6.62 -5.37 -2.84
C ASP A 42 6.43 -5.07 -4.34
N ARG A 43 5.42 -5.69 -4.95
CA ARG A 43 5.06 -5.57 -6.37
C ARG A 43 3.55 -5.47 -6.53
N ILE A 44 3.11 -4.48 -7.29
CA ILE A 44 1.70 -4.15 -7.52
C ILE A 44 1.43 -4.31 -9.01
N ALA A 45 0.33 -4.99 -9.35
CA ALA A 45 -0.21 -5.05 -10.69
C ALA A 45 -1.62 -4.46 -10.71
N VAL A 46 -1.84 -3.45 -11.56
CA VAL A 46 -3.13 -2.77 -11.71
C VAL A 46 -3.93 -3.49 -12.79
N LEU A 47 -5.04 -4.11 -12.41
CA LEU A 47 -5.96 -4.80 -13.33
C LEU A 47 -7.05 -3.84 -13.80
N SER A 48 -7.23 -3.72 -15.11
CA SER A 48 -8.30 -2.94 -15.75
C SER A 48 -8.77 -3.69 -17.00
N ASP A 49 -10.10 -3.85 -17.18
CA ASP A 49 -10.71 -4.54 -18.32
C ASP A 49 -10.11 -5.93 -18.62
N GLY A 50 -9.80 -6.68 -17.56
CA GLY A 50 -9.21 -8.03 -17.68
C GLY A 50 -7.75 -8.05 -18.14
N ARG A 51 -7.06 -6.91 -18.14
CA ARG A 51 -5.64 -6.78 -18.53
C ARG A 51 -4.84 -6.05 -17.45
N ILE A 52 -3.56 -6.37 -17.36
CA ILE A 52 -2.63 -5.62 -16.51
C ILE A 52 -2.32 -4.30 -17.21
N ALA A 53 -2.82 -3.20 -16.64
CA ALA A 53 -2.64 -1.85 -17.16
C ALA A 53 -1.28 -1.27 -16.77
N ALA A 54 -0.79 -1.60 -15.57
CA ALA A 54 0.51 -1.19 -15.08
C ALA A 54 1.03 -2.19 -14.04
N GLU A 55 2.34 -2.27 -13.90
CA GLU A 55 2.99 -3.15 -12.93
C GLU A 55 4.30 -2.54 -12.43
N GLY A 56 4.58 -2.67 -11.14
CA GLY A 56 5.81 -2.21 -10.51
C GLY A 56 5.67 -2.06 -9.00
N SER A 57 6.69 -1.51 -8.36
CA SER A 57 6.59 -1.02 -6.98
C SER A 57 5.64 0.18 -6.89
N ALA A 58 5.15 0.47 -5.68
CA ALA A 58 4.29 1.63 -5.45
C ALA A 58 4.93 2.95 -5.92
N GLU A 59 6.24 3.10 -5.71
CA GLU A 59 6.98 4.28 -6.15
C GLU A 59 7.08 4.41 -7.66
N GLU A 60 7.28 3.30 -8.38
CA GLU A 60 7.29 3.29 -9.84
C GLU A 60 5.93 3.68 -10.39
N LEU A 61 4.85 3.12 -9.84
CA LEU A 61 3.48 3.40 -10.29
C LEU A 61 3.08 4.86 -10.01
N LYS A 62 3.41 5.41 -8.84
CA LYS A 62 3.12 6.82 -8.51
C LYS A 62 3.83 7.80 -9.44
N ARG A 63 5.03 7.47 -9.93
CA ARG A 63 5.78 8.30 -10.90
C ARG A 63 5.12 8.38 -12.27
N LEU A 64 4.21 7.46 -12.61
CA LEU A 64 3.51 7.47 -13.90
C LEU A 64 2.38 8.51 -13.96
N ILE A 65 1.94 9.07 -12.82
CA ILE A 65 0.81 9.98 -12.75
C ILE A 65 1.24 11.43 -13.09
N PRO A 66 0.70 12.05 -14.17
CA PRO A 66 0.95 13.45 -14.48
C PRO A 66 0.36 14.37 -13.41
N GLY A 67 1.05 15.46 -13.04
CA GLY A 67 0.58 16.43 -12.04
C GLY A 67 1.47 16.58 -10.80
N GLY A 68 2.52 15.76 -10.68
CA GLY A 68 3.53 15.88 -9.63
C GLY A 68 3.03 15.35 -8.29
N HIS A 69 3.55 14.20 -7.86
CA HIS A 69 3.29 13.69 -6.51
C HIS A 69 4.23 14.37 -5.51
N VAL A 70 3.69 15.16 -4.59
CA VAL A 70 4.47 15.75 -3.49
C VAL A 70 4.37 14.84 -2.26
N ARG A 71 5.49 14.25 -1.84
CA ARG A 71 5.58 13.55 -0.55
C ARG A 71 6.28 14.46 0.45
N LEU A 72 5.57 14.83 1.51
CA LEU A 72 6.13 15.57 2.64
C LEU A 72 6.48 14.56 3.74
N ARG A 73 7.68 14.69 4.31
CA ARG A 73 8.11 13.93 5.48
C ARG A 73 8.65 14.91 6.52
N PHE A 74 8.11 14.84 7.73
CA PHE A 74 8.64 15.60 8.86
C PHE A 74 9.95 14.97 9.33
N THR A 75 10.88 15.82 9.76
CA THR A 75 12.18 15.39 10.27
C THR A 75 12.04 14.83 11.69
N ASP A 76 11.13 15.41 12.49
CA ASP A 76 10.79 14.97 13.84
C ASP A 76 9.26 14.77 14.00
N PRO A 77 8.79 13.62 14.54
CA PRO A 77 7.38 13.43 14.90
C PRO A 77 6.81 14.50 15.86
N ALA A 78 7.65 15.18 16.63
CA ALA A 78 7.24 16.28 17.51
C ALA A 78 6.71 17.50 16.73
N ASP A 79 7.16 17.71 15.48
CA ASP A 79 6.75 18.82 14.62
C ASP A 79 5.28 18.70 14.16
N TYR A 80 4.65 17.53 14.29
CA TYR A 80 3.24 17.31 13.96
C TYR A 80 2.28 18.01 14.93
N ARG A 81 2.69 18.26 16.18
CA ARG A 81 1.79 18.76 17.23
C ARG A 81 1.56 20.27 17.20
N SER A 82 2.29 21.01 16.35
CA SER A 82 2.26 22.48 16.27
C SER A 82 1.75 23.03 14.93
N ALA A 83 1.36 22.17 14.00
CA ALA A 83 0.72 22.54 12.72
C ALA A 83 -0.82 22.46 12.83
#